data_AF-A0A938E7N2-F1
#
_entry.id   AF-A0A938E7N2-F1
#
_cell.length_a   1.000
_cell.length_b   1.000
_cell.length_c   1.000
_cell.angle_alpha   90.00
_cell.angle_beta   90.00
_cell.angle_gamma   90.00
#
_symmetry.space_group_name_H-M   'P 1'
#
loop_
_entity.id
_entity.type
_entity.pdbx_description
1 polymer ?
#
loop_
_entity_poly.entity_id
_entity_poly.type
_entity_poly.pdbx_seq_one_letter_code
_entity_poly.pdbx_strand_id
1 'polypeptide(L)'
;MHVVGVDIGGTFTDLMLYDAESGTVAVHKLRSTPDDPGRALVQGIGELCAEAGVAPGDVSSVFHGTTIATNAALQHRGAVAGMITNKGFRDVVHIGRHQ
;
A
#
# COMPACT_ATOMS: atom_id res chain seq x y z
N MET A 1 8.01 1.05 21.64
CA MET A 1 7.04 0.38 20.73
C MET A 1 7.40 0.81 19.32
N HIS A 2 7.69 -0.13 18.41
CA HIS A 2 8.08 0.21 17.05
C HIS A 2 6.91 0.02 16.09
N VAL A 3 6.61 1.06 15.32
CA VAL A 3 5.54 1.06 14.31
C VAL A 3 6.16 1.34 12.95
N VAL A 4 5.86 0.49 11.97
CA VAL A 4 6.28 0.71 10.59
C VAL A 4 5.10 1.24 9.78
N GLY A 5 5.30 2.34 9.06
CA GLY A 5 4.40 2.82 8.01
C GLY A 5 4.99 2.57 6.64
N VAL A 6 4.17 2.16 5.68
CA VAL A 6 4.60 1.90 4.30
C VAL A 6 3.65 2.57 3.33
N ASP A 7 4.17 3.20 2.28
CA ASP A 7 3.42 3.65 1.12
C ASP A 7 4.03 3.05 -0.17
N ILE A 8 3.29 2.16 -0.80
CA ILE A 8 3.70 1.51 -2.05
C ILE A 8 3.16 2.31 -3.24
N GLY A 9 4.08 3.01 -3.92
CA GLY A 9 3.85 3.67 -5.20
C GLY A 9 4.06 2.77 -6.42
N GLY A 10 3.98 3.38 -7.61
CA GLY A 10 4.35 2.71 -8.87
C GLY A 10 5.85 2.72 -9.16
N THR A 11 6.60 3.65 -8.58
CA THR A 11 8.03 3.85 -8.85
C THR A 11 8.90 3.54 -7.62
N PHE A 12 8.47 4.05 -6.46
CA PHE A 12 9.15 3.91 -5.19
C PHE A 12 8.17 3.42 -4.13
N THR A 13 8.73 2.68 -3.18
CA THR A 13 8.08 2.32 -1.92
C THR A 13 8.76 3.12 -0.83
N ASP A 14 7.97 3.90 -0.11
CA ASP A 14 8.39 4.75 0.99
C ASP A 14 8.08 4.03 2.31
N LEU A 15 9.03 4.00 3.25
CA LEU A 15 8.84 3.40 4.57
C LEU A 15 9.25 4.38 5.67
N MET A 16 8.60 4.25 6.82
CA MET A 16 9.01 4.89 8.06
C MET A 16 8.94 3.92 9.23
N LEU A 17 9.85 4.06 10.19
CA LEU A 17 9.82 3.37 11.47
C LEU A 17 9.76 4.44 12.56
N TYR A 18 8.71 4.39 13.36
CA TYR A 18 8.53 5.24 14.53
C TYR A 18 8.79 4.44 15.80
N ASP A 19 9.72 4.92 16.62
CA ASP A 19 9.91 4.42 17.98
C ASP A 19 9.18 5.34 18.97
N ALA A 20 8.14 4.81 19.61
CA ALA A 20 7.36 5.53 20.60
C ALA A 20 8.10 5.82 21.92
N GLU A 21 9.19 5.09 22.22
CA GLU A 21 9.95 5.30 23.46
C GLU A 21 10.91 6.48 23.32
N SER A 22 11.74 6.48 22.27
CA SER A 22 12.65 7.59 21.98
C SER A 22 11.99 8.78 21.26
N GLY A 23 10.82 8.56 20.65
CA GLY A 23 10.15 9.54 19.79
C GLY A 23 10.82 9.72 18.42
N THR A 24 11.76 8.84 18.05
CA THR A 24 12.53 8.96 16.81
C THR A 24 11.79 8.38 15.60
N VAL A 25 12.15 8.89 14.42
CA VAL A 25 11.65 8.41 13.13
C VAL A 25 12.84 8.10 12.23
N ALA A 26 12.90 6.87 11.73
CA ALA A 26 13.75 6.48 10.60
C ALA A 26 12.90 6.39 9.33
N VAL A 27 13.48 6.73 8.19
CA VAL A 27 12.82 6.67 6.88
C VAL A 27 13.67 5.88 5.91
N HIS A 28 13.02 5.14 5.03
CA HIS A 28 13.70 4.38 3.99
C HIS A 28 12.95 4.47 2.67
N LYS A 29 13.68 4.41 1.55
CA LYS A 29 13.12 4.46 0.21
C LYS A 29 13.82 3.46 -0.69
N LEU A 30 13.03 2.63 -1.33
CA LEU A 30 13.52 1.73 -2.36
C LEU A 30 12.63 1.74 -3.59
N ARG A 31 13.15 1.19 -4.70
CA ARG A 31 12.38 0.98 -5.92
C ARG A 31 11.21 0.03 -5.66
N SER A 32 10.03 0.38 -6.15
CA SER A 32 8.91 -0.56 -6.16
C SER A 32 9.20 -1.73 -7.10
N THR A 33 8.55 -2.86 -6.84
CA THR A 33 8.53 -4.06 -7.67
C THR A 33 7.13 -4.24 -8.25
N PRO A 34 6.79 -3.61 -9.40
CA PRO A 34 5.41 -3.55 -9.88
C PRO A 34 4.79 -4.92 -10.23
N ASP A 35 5.63 -5.89 -10.56
CA ASP A 35 5.28 -7.28 -10.82
C ASP A 35 4.91 -8.05 -9.54
N ASP A 36 5.54 -7.71 -8.42
CA ASP A 36 5.25 -8.27 -7.09
C ASP A 36 5.61 -7.24 -6.00
N PRO A 37 4.67 -6.37 -5.61
CA PRO A 37 4.90 -5.31 -4.64
C PRO A 37 5.30 -5.81 -3.24
N GLY A 38 4.99 -7.07 -2.91
CA GLY A 38 5.35 -7.68 -1.64
C GLY A 38 6.87 -7.79 -1.45
N ARG A 39 7.63 -7.92 -2.54
CA ARG A 39 9.09 -7.99 -2.48
C ARG A 39 9.72 -6.69 -1.98
N ALA A 40 9.35 -5.55 -2.55
CA ALA A 40 9.81 -4.25 -2.09
C ALA A 40 9.38 -3.96 -0.64
N LEU A 41 8.18 -4.39 -0.24
CA LEU A 41 7.71 -4.28 1.14
C LEU A 41 8.62 -5.03 2.11
N VAL A 42 8.84 -6.33 1.90
CA VAL A 42 9.63 -7.18 2.81
C VAL A 42 11.09 -6.75 2.84
N GLN A 43 11.67 -6.46 1.68
CA GLN A 43 13.04 -5.95 1.57
C GLN A 43 13.19 -4.61 2.32
N GLY A 44 12.29 -3.66 2.06
CA GLY A 44 12.35 -2.32 2.65
C GLY A 44 12.22 -2.34 4.17
N ILE A 45 11.34 -3.20 4.72
CA ILE A 45 11.21 -3.36 6.19
C ILE A 45 12.51 -3.92 6.77
N GLY A 46 13.10 -4.93 6.14
CA GLY A 46 14.36 -5.52 6.59
C GLY A 46 15.52 -4.52 6.59
N GLU A 47 15.67 -3.75 5.50
CA GLU A 47 16.69 -2.71 5.37
C GLU A 47 16.50 -1.59 6.41
N LEU A 48 15.27 -1.08 6.57
CA LEU A 48 14.94 -0.05 7.55
C LEU A 48 15.18 -0.51 8.99
N CYS A 49 14.81 -1.75 9.33
CA CYS A 49 15.08 -2.33 10.65
C CYS A 49 16.59 -2.45 10.91
N ALA A 50 17.36 -2.91 9.91
CA ALA A 50 18.82 -3.01 10.02
C ALA A 50 19.48 -1.64 10.21
N GLU A 51 19.05 -0.61 9.49
CA GLU A 51 19.53 0.76 9.63
C GLU A 51 19.18 1.39 10.99
N ALA A 52 17.98 1.09 11.51
CA ALA A 52 17.52 1.56 12.82
C ALA A 52 18.08 0.75 14.01
N GLY A 53 18.76 -0.37 13.75
CA GLY A 53 19.23 -1.29 14.80
C GLY A 53 18.10 -2.00 15.55
N VAL A 54 16.94 -2.15 14.92
CA VAL A 54 15.74 -2.79 15.50
C VAL A 54 15.61 -4.21 14.93
N ALA A 55 15.35 -5.21 15.78
CA ALA A 55 15.07 -6.54 15.26
C ALA A 55 13.66 -6.55 14.62
N PRO A 56 13.45 -7.19 13.46
CA PRO A 56 12.13 -7.24 12.83
C PRO A 56 11.02 -7.80 13.75
N GLY A 57 11.37 -8.68 14.69
CA GLY A 57 10.44 -9.21 15.69
C GLY A 57 9.97 -8.20 16.74
N ASP A 58 10.65 -7.06 16.88
CA ASP A 58 10.29 -5.98 17.82
C ASP A 58 9.34 -4.95 17.20
N VAL A 59 9.03 -5.09 15.91
CA VAL A 59 8.02 -4.27 15.22
C VAL A 59 6.63 -4.71 15.69
N SER A 60 5.94 -3.82 16.39
CA SER A 60 4.65 -4.11 17.01
C SER A 60 3.48 -4.01 16.04
N SER A 61 3.61 -3.21 14.98
CA SER A 61 2.56 -2.99 13.97
C SER A 61 3.13 -2.51 12.65
N VAL A 62 2.45 -2.88 11.56
CA VAL A 62 2.74 -2.41 10.19
C VAL A 62 1.48 -1.78 9.61
N PHE A 63 1.55 -0.52 9.20
CA PHE A 63 0.51 0.19 8.47
C PHE A 63 0.86 0.18 6.98
N HIS A 64 0.07 -0.52 6.19
CA HIS A 64 0.28 -0.67 4.76
C HIS A 64 -0.63 0.28 3.97
N GLY A 65 -0.02 1.29 3.35
CA GLY A 65 -0.62 2.15 2.34
C GLY A 65 -0.15 1.75 0.95
N THR A 66 -1.03 1.86 -0.05
CA THR A 66 -0.65 1.65 -1.45
C THR A 66 -1.54 2.44 -2.39
N THR A 67 -0.95 2.87 -3.51
CA THR A 67 -1.65 3.51 -4.62
C THR A 67 -2.05 2.54 -5.74
N ILE A 68 -1.74 1.24 -5.61
CA ILE A 68 -1.98 0.23 -6.65
C ILE A 68 -3.45 0.16 -7.04
N ALA A 69 -4.36 0.11 -6.06
CA ALA A 69 -5.80 0.01 -6.32
C ALA A 69 -6.33 1.24 -7.07
N THR A 70 -5.93 2.43 -6.64
CA THR A 70 -6.33 3.69 -7.28
C THR A 70 -5.79 3.77 -8.71
N ASN A 71 -4.52 3.42 -8.92
CA ASN A 71 -3.93 3.39 -10.26
C ASN A 71 -4.58 2.34 -11.16
N ALA A 72 -4.94 1.17 -10.62
CA ALA A 72 -5.67 0.15 -11.36
C ALA A 72 -7.04 0.66 -11.84
N ALA A 73 -7.76 1.39 -10.98
CA ALA A 73 -9.03 2.01 -11.35
C ALA A 73 -8.86 3.09 -12.44
N LEU A 74 -7.88 3.99 -12.29
CA LEU A 74 -7.61 5.08 -13.25
C LEU A 74 -7.12 4.56 -14.61
N GLN A 75 -6.35 3.48 -14.62
CA GLN A 75 -5.79 2.89 -15.85
C GLN A 75 -6.70 1.82 -16.46
N HIS A 76 -7.88 1.57 -15.88
CA HIS A 76 -8.77 0.48 -16.25
C HIS A 76 -8.07 -0.90 -16.28
N ARG A 77 -7.10 -1.12 -15.37
CA ARG A 77 -6.32 -2.37 -15.24
C ARG A 77 -6.86 -3.25 -14.11
N GLY A 78 -8.17 -3.50 -14.15
CA GLY A 78 -8.83 -4.43 -13.23
C GLY A 78 -9.10 -5.80 -13.86
N ALA A 79 -9.68 -6.70 -13.08
CA ALA A 79 -10.24 -7.94 -13.62
C ALA A 79 -11.47 -7.65 -14.48
N VAL A 80 -11.69 -8.47 -15.52
CA VAL A 80 -12.97 -8.46 -16.25
C VAL A 80 -14.05 -8.97 -15.30
N ALA A 81 -15.05 -8.13 -15.04
CA ALA A 81 -16.16 -8.43 -14.12
C ALA A 81 -17.51 -8.18 -14.79
N GLY A 82 -18.54 -8.90 -14.33
CA GLY A 82 -19.93 -8.70 -14.74
C GLY A 82 -20.77 -8.16 -13.58
N MET A 83 -21.83 -7.41 -13.88
CA MET A 83 -22.80 -6.91 -12.91
C MET A 83 -24.12 -7.64 -13.06
N ILE A 84 -24.61 -8.25 -11.97
CA ILE A 84 -25.98 -8.78 -11.89
C ILE A 84 -26.85 -7.72 -11.22
N THR A 85 -28.01 -7.43 -11.82
CA THR A 85 -28.94 -6.42 -11.34
C THR A 85 -30.39 -6.85 -11.58
N ASN A 86 -31.34 -6.15 -10.96
CA ASN A 86 -32.76 -6.36 -11.16
C ASN A 86 -33.18 -6.08 -12.60
N LYS A 87 -34.23 -6.77 -13.07
CA LYS A 87 -34.83 -6.52 -14.39
C LYS A 87 -35.19 -5.03 -14.54
N GLY A 88 -34.72 -4.41 -15.61
CA GLY A 88 -34.94 -2.98 -15.88
C GLY A 88 -33.87 -2.02 -15.35
N PHE A 89 -32.86 -2.49 -14.62
CA PHE A 89 -31.84 -1.64 -13.97
C PHE A 89 -30.41 -1.81 -14.53
N ARG A 90 -30.27 -2.32 -15.76
CA ARG A 90 -28.96 -2.54 -16.41
C ARG A 90 -28.13 -1.26 -16.51
N ASP A 91 -28.77 -0.14 -16.80
CA ASP A 91 -28.08 1.09 -17.21
C ASP A 91 -27.72 2.01 -16.03
N VAL A 92 -27.99 1.60 -14.78
CA VAL A 92 -27.85 2.46 -13.59
C VAL A 92 -26.43 3.04 -13.41
N VAL A 93 -25.39 2.27 -13.73
CA VAL A 93 -23.99 2.73 -13.65
C VAL A 93 -23.65 3.72 -14.77
N HIS A 94 -24.26 3.56 -15.96
CA HIS A 94 -24.07 4.47 -17.09
C HIS A 94 -24.81 5.78 -16.91
N ILE A 95 -26.04 5.72 -16.39
CA ILE A 95 -26.85 6.91 -16.08
C ILE A 95 -26.06 7.80 -15.12
N GLY A 96 -25.42 7.21 -14.11
CA GLY A 96 -24.74 7.95 -13.06
C GLY A 96 -25.77 8.71 -12.23
N ARG A 97 -25.74 8.58 -10.91
CA ARG A 97 -26.67 9.37 -10.09
C ARG A 97 -26.27 10.84 -10.20
N HIS A 98 -27.05 11.62 -10.95
CA HIS A 98 -26.99 13.07 -10.91
C HIS A 98 -27.51 13.53 -9.55
N GLN A 99 -26.67 14.19 -8.76
CA GLN A 99 -27.12 15.08 -7.69
C GLN A 99 -27.11 16.51 -8.20
#